data_AF-A0A261W2W3-F1
#
_entry.id   AF-A0A261W2W3-F1
#
_cell.length_a   1.000
_cell.length_b   1.000
_cell.length_c   1.000
_cell.angle_alpha   90.00
_cell.angle_beta   90.00
_cell.angle_gamma   90.00
#
_symmetry.space_group_name_H-M   'P 1'
#
loop_
_entity.id
_entity.type
_entity.pdbx_description
1 polymer ?
#
loop_
_entity_poly.entity_id
_entity_poly.type
_entity_poly.pdbx_seq_one_letter_code
_entity_poly.pdbx_strand_id
1 'polypeptide(L)'
;MDLNQDHGLIAWNHWLTQFEGKPRLQALVRALLQPADGLQGALRDLYEKRWLDTAEGKQLDGIGEIVGLSRVVEKAVYVQFFGFNGQPNIGGFGEARMRHRFEQSVAGSLTLLDHEYRKLLYWKIALNNGHGTTPEIIAAIKPIFDVSRVIVENAGNAKITVWMNRLPKPGEALLNDPERWIPVAAGVGIKRVTVSGEKPFGFKSQGFFGFGVGVFAHNIKSGPGGGCFAVSNGYAPTYFAGEYTATTTCYPTS
;
A
#
# COMPACT_ATOMS: atom_id res chain seq x y z
N MET A 1 -18.60 25.61 15.92
CA MET A 1 -19.71 25.82 14.98
C MET A 1 -20.53 24.55 15.01
N ASP A 2 -21.83 24.63 15.31
CA ASP A 2 -22.71 23.47 15.24
C ASP A 2 -23.16 23.29 13.78
N LEU A 3 -22.89 22.11 13.21
CA LEU A 3 -23.20 21.75 11.82
C LEU A 3 -24.29 20.66 11.75
N ASN A 4 -25.02 20.44 12.86
CA ASN A 4 -26.09 19.46 12.97
C ASN A 4 -27.41 20.08 13.45
N GLN A 5 -27.56 21.40 13.33
CA GLN A 5 -28.75 22.14 13.76
C GLN A 5 -29.90 22.02 12.75
N ASP A 6 -31.13 21.96 13.27
CA ASP A 6 -32.35 22.06 12.45
C ASP A 6 -32.74 23.54 12.31
N HIS A 7 -32.38 24.11 11.16
CA HIS A 7 -32.62 25.52 10.87
C HIS A 7 -34.11 25.86 10.83
N GLY A 8 -34.95 24.96 10.32
CA GLY A 8 -36.39 25.17 10.23
C GLY A 8 -37.07 25.21 11.59
N LEU A 9 -36.62 24.36 12.52
CA LEU A 9 -37.12 24.32 13.89
C LEU A 9 -36.63 25.54 14.70
N ILE A 10 -35.34 25.87 14.59
CA ILE A 10 -34.78 27.06 15.25
C ILE A 10 -35.50 28.33 14.81
N ALA A 11 -35.72 28.49 13.50
CA ALA A 11 -36.43 29.65 12.99
C ALA A 11 -37.87 29.69 13.47
N TRP A 12 -38.59 28.56 13.51
CA TRP A 12 -39.95 28.50 14.03
C TRP A 12 -40.03 28.89 15.51
N ASN A 13 -39.06 28.47 16.32
CA ASN A 13 -39.00 28.80 17.74
C ASN A 13 -38.76 30.29 18.02
N HIS A 14 -38.31 31.07 17.04
CA HIS A 14 -38.14 32.52 17.16
C HIS A 14 -39.41 33.32 16.78
N TRP A 15 -40.51 32.66 16.38
CA TRP A 15 -41.77 33.34 16.09
C TRP A 15 -42.54 33.72 17.36
N LEU A 16 -43.30 34.80 17.26
CA LEU A 16 -44.20 35.25 18.33
C LEU A 16 -45.32 34.23 18.55
N THR A 17 -45.76 34.07 19.80
CA THR A 17 -46.85 33.17 20.23
C THR A 17 -48.17 33.41 19.48
N GLN A 18 -48.41 34.61 18.96
CA GLN A 18 -49.59 34.91 18.13
C GLN A 18 -49.69 34.06 16.84
N PHE A 19 -48.57 33.49 16.38
CA PHE A 19 -48.49 32.63 15.20
C PHE A 19 -48.48 31.13 15.55
N GLU A 20 -48.57 30.80 16.82
CA GLU A 20 -48.62 29.43 17.31
C GLU A 20 -49.90 28.72 16.79
N GLY A 21 -49.76 27.46 16.36
CA GLY A 21 -50.86 26.69 15.79
C GLY A 21 -51.28 27.07 14.37
N LYS A 22 -50.49 27.87 13.62
CA LYS A 22 -50.74 28.17 12.18
C LYS A 22 -49.95 27.23 11.25
N PRO A 23 -50.52 26.09 10.79
CA PRO A 23 -49.76 25.05 10.09
C PRO A 23 -49.21 25.51 8.72
N ARG A 24 -49.94 26.36 8.00
CA ARG A 24 -49.50 26.86 6.68
C ARG A 24 -48.28 27.77 6.79
N LEU A 25 -48.22 28.60 7.83
CA LEU A 25 -47.11 29.51 8.07
C LEU A 25 -45.86 28.73 8.52
N GLN A 26 -46.03 27.77 9.43
CA GLN A 26 -44.94 26.87 9.83
C GLN A 26 -44.36 26.11 8.64
N ALA A 27 -45.22 25.57 7.76
CA ALA A 27 -44.79 24.90 6.55
C ALA A 27 -44.00 25.83 5.61
N LEU A 28 -44.46 27.08 5.43
CA LEU A 28 -43.75 28.08 4.63
C LEU A 28 -42.36 28.39 5.20
N VAL A 29 -42.25 28.62 6.51
CA VAL A 29 -40.97 28.94 7.18
C VAL A 29 -39.99 27.77 7.04
N ARG A 30 -40.44 26.54 7.27
CA ARG A 30 -39.61 25.34 7.12
C ARG A 30 -39.17 25.13 5.67
N ALA A 31 -40.08 25.32 4.71
CA ALA A 31 -39.76 25.22 3.29
C ALA A 31 -38.73 26.27 2.84
N LEU A 32 -38.80 27.49 3.38
CA LEU A 32 -37.83 28.55 3.07
C LEU A 32 -36.42 28.21 3.55
N LEU A 33 -36.30 27.46 4.64
CA LEU A 33 -35.02 27.10 5.26
C LEU A 33 -34.49 25.72 4.89
N GLN A 34 -35.29 24.90 4.21
CA GLN A 34 -34.86 23.61 3.69
C GLN A 34 -33.54 23.66 2.89
N PRO A 35 -33.24 24.70 2.06
CA PRO A 35 -31.94 24.79 1.39
C PRO A 35 -30.74 24.95 2.34
N ALA A 36 -30.95 25.46 3.56
CA ALA A 36 -29.89 25.61 4.56
C ALA A 36 -29.34 24.26 5.00
N ASP A 37 -30.16 23.20 5.01
CA ASP A 37 -29.70 21.84 5.31
C ASP A 37 -28.67 21.34 4.29
N GLY A 38 -28.87 21.69 3.01
CA GLY A 38 -27.92 21.39 1.94
C GLY A 38 -26.59 22.14 2.11
N LEU A 39 -26.65 23.43 2.45
CA LEU A 39 -25.45 24.24 2.73
C LEU A 39 -24.72 23.74 3.98
N GLN A 40 -25.44 23.41 5.04
CA GLN A 40 -24.87 22.83 6.26
C GLN A 40 -24.20 21.49 5.97
N GLY A 41 -24.85 20.62 5.19
CA GLY A 41 -24.26 19.36 4.73
C GLY A 41 -22.96 19.57 3.96
N ALA A 42 -22.92 20.54 3.05
CA ALA A 42 -21.71 20.88 2.31
C ALA A 42 -20.60 21.42 3.22
N LEU A 43 -20.92 22.29 4.19
CA LEU A 43 -19.96 22.80 5.17
C LEU A 43 -19.40 21.69 6.07
N ARG A 44 -20.25 20.74 6.48
CA ARG A 44 -19.84 19.56 7.25
C ARG A 44 -18.92 18.67 6.42
N ASP A 45 -19.25 18.40 5.17
CA ASP A 45 -18.39 17.62 4.28
C ASP A 45 -17.03 18.31 4.06
N LEU A 46 -17.00 19.64 3.92
CA LEU A 46 -15.75 20.41 3.85
C LEU A 46 -14.90 20.31 5.13
N TYR A 47 -15.54 20.19 6.28
CA TYR A 47 -14.87 20.06 7.57
C TYR A 47 -14.39 18.63 7.83
N GLU A 48 -15.23 17.64 7.57
CA GLU A 48 -15.01 16.24 7.93
C GLU A 48 -14.23 15.48 6.86
N LYS A 49 -14.50 15.68 5.56
CA LYS A 49 -13.94 14.84 4.47
C LYS A 49 -12.66 15.41 3.85
N ARG A 50 -11.91 16.23 4.59
CA ARG A 50 -10.68 16.88 4.10
C ARG A 50 -9.41 16.40 4.78
N TRP A 51 -9.53 15.61 5.86
CA TRP A 51 -8.37 15.12 6.60
C TRP A 51 -7.82 13.85 5.97
N LEU A 52 -6.53 13.60 6.13
CA LEU A 52 -5.90 12.41 5.56
C LEU A 52 -6.47 11.10 6.12
N ASP A 53 -7.16 11.10 7.27
CA ASP A 53 -7.82 9.91 7.83
C ASP A 53 -9.25 9.70 7.30
N THR A 54 -9.93 10.78 6.89
CA THR A 54 -11.38 10.79 6.59
C THR A 54 -11.70 11.17 5.14
N ALA A 55 -10.73 11.70 4.40
CA ALA A 55 -10.92 12.08 3.01
C ALA A 55 -11.16 10.85 2.13
N GLU A 56 -12.02 11.01 1.13
CA GLU A 56 -12.45 9.96 0.21
C GLU A 56 -12.51 10.51 -1.22
N GLY A 57 -12.33 9.64 -2.21
CA GLY A 57 -12.40 9.97 -3.63
C GLY A 57 -11.58 11.20 -4.01
N LYS A 58 -12.24 12.22 -4.57
CA LYS A 58 -11.59 13.44 -5.08
C LYS A 58 -10.88 14.27 -4.02
N GLN A 59 -11.34 14.26 -2.77
CA GLN A 59 -10.67 14.99 -1.69
C GLN A 59 -9.33 14.33 -1.35
N LEU A 60 -9.31 12.99 -1.32
CA LEU A 60 -8.08 12.23 -1.11
C LEU A 60 -7.11 12.40 -2.30
N ASP A 61 -7.64 12.50 -3.52
CA ASP A 61 -6.85 12.82 -4.72
C ASP A 61 -6.19 14.19 -4.64
N GLY A 62 -6.92 15.20 -4.16
CA GLY A 62 -6.37 16.53 -3.94
C GLY A 62 -5.22 16.53 -2.94
N ILE A 63 -5.29 15.73 -1.87
CA ILE A 63 -4.15 15.54 -0.95
C ILE A 63 -2.96 14.90 -1.70
N GLY A 64 -3.24 13.92 -2.54
CA GLY A 64 -2.24 13.30 -3.42
C GLY A 64 -1.52 14.27 -4.34
N GLU A 65 -2.26 15.17 -4.97
CA GLU A 65 -1.71 16.21 -5.82
C GLU A 65 -0.76 17.13 -5.04
N ILE A 66 -1.12 17.51 -3.81
CA ILE A 66 -0.27 18.33 -2.92
C ILE A 66 1.05 17.62 -2.58
N VAL A 67 1.01 16.31 -2.32
CA VAL A 67 2.22 15.54 -1.95
C VAL A 67 3.01 15.03 -3.16
N GLY A 68 2.50 15.25 -4.37
CA GLY A 68 3.10 14.80 -5.63
C GLY A 68 3.04 13.29 -5.82
N LEU A 69 1.93 12.65 -5.44
CA LEU A 69 1.68 11.23 -5.66
C LEU A 69 0.31 11.03 -6.32
N SER A 70 0.31 10.40 -7.50
CA SER A 70 -0.93 10.03 -8.20
C SER A 70 -1.50 8.71 -7.65
N ARG A 71 -2.83 8.60 -7.61
CA ARG A 71 -3.57 7.35 -7.34
C ARG A 71 -3.30 6.27 -8.39
N VAL A 72 -2.93 6.69 -9.59
CA VAL A 72 -2.67 5.80 -10.72
C VAL A 72 -1.24 5.28 -10.62
N VAL A 73 -1.10 3.99 -10.32
CA VAL A 73 0.20 3.32 -10.32
C VAL A 73 0.44 2.75 -11.72
N GLU A 74 1.39 3.35 -12.43
CA GLU A 74 1.88 2.81 -13.69
C GLU A 74 2.69 1.52 -13.46
N LYS A 75 2.64 0.62 -14.45
CA LYS A 75 3.33 -0.67 -14.43
C LYS A 75 2.88 -1.53 -13.26
N ALA A 76 1.57 -1.65 -13.11
CA ALA A 76 0.96 -2.45 -12.04
C ALA A 76 0.34 -3.77 -12.54
N VAL A 77 0.05 -3.91 -13.85
CA VAL A 77 -0.61 -5.09 -14.41
C VAL A 77 0.40 -5.94 -15.20
N TYR A 78 0.60 -7.19 -14.83
CA TYR A 78 1.45 -8.08 -15.61
C TYR A 78 0.85 -8.31 -17.00
N VAL A 79 1.67 -8.24 -18.04
CA VAL A 79 1.25 -8.65 -19.39
C VAL A 79 1.40 -10.15 -19.48
N GLN A 80 0.37 -10.83 -19.98
CA GLN A 80 0.44 -12.27 -20.18
C GLN A 80 1.38 -12.60 -21.32
N PHE A 81 2.32 -13.50 -21.07
CA PHE A 81 3.29 -13.93 -22.06
C PHE A 81 3.49 -15.44 -22.06
N PHE A 82 3.99 -15.97 -23.17
CA PHE A 82 4.41 -17.37 -23.22
C PHE A 82 5.50 -17.61 -22.17
N GLY A 83 5.29 -18.61 -21.32
CA GLY A 83 6.23 -18.94 -20.26
C GLY A 83 5.99 -20.33 -19.70
N PHE A 84 6.91 -20.76 -18.83
CA PHE A 84 6.85 -22.05 -18.19
C PHE A 84 6.27 -21.92 -16.79
N ASN A 85 5.67 -23.01 -16.30
CA ASN A 85 5.13 -23.08 -14.95
C ASN A 85 6.18 -22.59 -13.94
N GLY A 86 5.76 -21.68 -13.05
CA GLY A 86 6.71 -20.94 -12.21
C GLY A 86 7.00 -19.50 -12.67
N GLN A 87 6.26 -18.95 -13.63
CA GLN A 87 6.35 -17.53 -14.00
C GLN A 87 4.98 -16.85 -13.82
N PRO A 88 4.93 -15.58 -13.36
CA PRO A 88 3.67 -14.88 -13.16
C PRO A 88 3.03 -14.54 -14.52
N ASN A 89 1.70 -14.61 -14.56
CA ASN A 89 0.90 -14.32 -15.74
C ASN A 89 1.42 -14.98 -17.04
N ILE A 90 1.49 -16.31 -17.03
CA ILE A 90 1.91 -17.11 -18.20
C ILE A 90 0.73 -17.65 -18.99
N GLY A 91 0.91 -17.82 -20.29
CA GLY A 91 0.05 -18.65 -21.14
C GLY A 91 0.85 -19.79 -21.79
N GLY A 92 0.16 -20.87 -22.13
CA GLY A 92 0.74 -22.00 -22.85
C GLY A 92 0.99 -21.72 -24.33
N PHE A 93 1.41 -22.77 -25.05
CA PHE A 93 1.54 -22.70 -26.51
C PHE A 93 0.18 -22.40 -27.15
N GLY A 94 0.13 -21.38 -28.01
CA GLY A 94 -1.10 -20.95 -28.67
C GLY A 94 -2.01 -20.05 -27.84
N GLU A 95 -1.70 -19.82 -26.56
CA GLU A 95 -2.49 -18.98 -25.65
C GLU A 95 -1.88 -17.59 -25.43
N ALA A 96 -0.55 -17.49 -25.44
CA ALA A 96 0.16 -16.22 -25.22
C ALA A 96 1.30 -16.00 -26.22
N ARG A 97 1.61 -14.73 -26.50
CA ARG A 97 2.71 -14.34 -27.40
C ARG A 97 4.07 -14.52 -26.73
N MET A 98 5.11 -14.78 -27.54
CA MET A 98 6.49 -14.77 -27.07
C MET A 98 6.94 -13.35 -26.73
N ARG A 99 7.77 -13.21 -25.68
CA ARG A 99 8.34 -11.92 -25.26
C ARG A 99 9.53 -11.52 -26.12
N HIS A 100 9.63 -10.22 -26.43
CA HIS A 100 10.86 -9.66 -26.96
C HIS A 100 11.86 -9.31 -25.84
N ARG A 101 13.16 -9.35 -26.16
CA ARG A 101 14.29 -9.22 -25.20
C ARG A 101 14.24 -7.96 -24.31
N PHE A 102 13.57 -6.89 -24.73
CA PHE A 102 13.50 -5.61 -24.00
C PHE A 102 12.07 -5.14 -23.71
N GLU A 103 11.07 -6.00 -23.93
CA GLU A 103 9.68 -5.68 -23.65
C GLU A 103 9.40 -5.76 -22.15
N GLN A 104 8.66 -4.83 -21.57
CA GLN A 104 8.36 -4.86 -20.13
C GLN A 104 7.34 -5.97 -19.80
N SER A 105 7.55 -6.67 -18.69
CA SER A 105 6.61 -7.71 -18.19
C SER A 105 5.32 -7.14 -17.63
N VAL A 106 5.26 -5.82 -17.47
CA VAL A 106 4.22 -5.12 -16.75
C VAL A 106 3.79 -3.96 -17.63
N ALA A 107 2.50 -3.88 -17.90
CA ALA A 107 1.87 -2.81 -18.65
C ALA A 107 0.62 -2.35 -17.91
N GLY A 108 -0.08 -1.37 -18.47
CA GLY A 108 -1.28 -0.84 -17.87
C GLY A 108 -1.03 -0.05 -16.57
N SER A 109 -2.11 0.54 -16.10
CA SER A 109 -2.16 1.31 -14.88
C SER A 109 -3.23 0.74 -13.97
N LEU A 110 -2.98 0.76 -12.67
CA LEU A 110 -3.96 0.39 -11.66
C LEU A 110 -4.34 1.65 -10.88
N THR A 111 -5.63 1.93 -10.82
CA THR A 111 -6.19 2.94 -9.91
C THR A 111 -6.38 2.31 -8.54
N LEU A 112 -5.65 2.80 -7.54
CA LEU A 112 -5.75 2.29 -6.18
C LEU A 112 -7.09 2.64 -5.53
N LEU A 113 -7.56 1.74 -4.66
CA LEU A 113 -8.69 2.01 -3.77
C LEU A 113 -8.27 3.02 -2.68
N ASP A 114 -9.22 3.77 -2.12
CA ASP A 114 -8.94 4.85 -1.15
C ASP A 114 -8.09 4.38 0.04
N HIS A 115 -8.36 3.18 0.58
CA HIS A 115 -7.62 2.65 1.71
C HIS A 115 -6.16 2.28 1.37
N GLU A 116 -5.89 1.78 0.15
CA GLU A 116 -4.54 1.48 -0.32
C GLU A 116 -3.78 2.76 -0.63
N TYR A 117 -4.47 3.71 -1.27
CA TYR A 117 -3.91 5.00 -1.62
C TYR A 117 -3.54 5.81 -0.39
N ARG A 118 -4.37 5.78 0.66
CA ARG A 118 -4.09 6.44 1.95
C ARG A 118 -2.77 5.97 2.56
N LYS A 119 -2.47 4.66 2.51
CA LYS A 119 -1.19 4.11 2.99
C LYS A 119 0.00 4.71 2.23
N LEU A 120 -0.13 4.85 0.91
CA LEU A 120 0.92 5.46 0.10
C LEU A 120 1.07 6.96 0.35
N LEU A 121 -0.02 7.68 0.65
CA LEU A 121 0.05 9.09 1.02
C LEU A 121 0.80 9.29 2.34
N TYR A 122 0.52 8.50 3.38
CA TYR A 122 1.29 8.54 4.63
C TYR A 122 2.78 8.28 4.38
N TRP A 123 3.10 7.29 3.55
CA TRP A 123 4.47 7.02 3.16
C TRP A 123 5.12 8.21 2.44
N LYS A 124 4.44 8.82 1.47
CA LYS A 124 4.98 9.94 0.71
C LYS A 124 5.20 11.16 1.60
N ILE A 125 4.31 11.42 2.55
CA ILE A 125 4.46 12.47 3.55
C ILE A 125 5.67 12.20 4.45
N ALA A 126 5.84 10.97 4.91
CA ALA A 126 7.02 10.57 5.69
C ALA A 126 8.31 10.73 4.88
N LEU A 127 8.29 10.39 3.59
CA LEU A 127 9.44 10.56 2.69
C LEU A 127 9.79 12.04 2.48
N ASN A 128 8.79 12.87 2.21
CA ASN A 128 9.00 14.30 1.92
C ASN A 128 9.50 15.08 3.15
N ASN A 129 9.18 14.63 4.36
CA ASN A 129 9.61 15.27 5.62
C ASN A 129 10.78 14.56 6.31
N GLY A 130 11.18 13.38 5.85
CA GLY A 130 12.17 12.54 6.50
C GLY A 130 13.62 12.97 6.23
N HIS A 131 14.52 12.58 7.13
CA HIS A 131 15.96 12.81 7.02
C HIS A 131 16.74 11.58 6.55
N GLY A 132 16.05 10.49 6.23
CA GLY A 132 16.66 9.25 5.72
C GLY A 132 17.35 8.43 6.80
N THR A 133 16.94 8.58 8.06
CA THR A 133 17.50 7.79 9.16
C THR A 133 16.91 6.37 9.17
N THR A 134 17.66 5.40 9.68
CA THR A 134 17.19 4.01 9.84
C THR A 134 15.80 3.87 10.50
N PRO A 135 15.50 4.54 11.64
CA PRO A 135 14.17 4.45 12.24
C PRO A 135 13.06 5.04 11.37
N GLU A 136 13.33 6.12 10.62
CA GLU A 136 12.36 6.71 9.69
C GLU A 136 12.07 5.78 8.51
N ILE A 137 13.10 5.14 7.95
CA ILE A 137 12.95 4.14 6.88
C ILE A 137 12.06 3.00 7.38
N ILE A 138 12.31 2.49 8.59
CA ILE A 138 11.49 1.44 9.20
C ILE A 138 10.04 1.91 9.39
N ALA A 139 9.83 3.12 9.90
CA ALA A 139 8.50 3.69 10.13
C ALA A 139 7.70 3.88 8.84
N ALA A 140 8.37 4.24 7.73
CA ALA A 140 7.75 4.44 6.43
C ALA A 140 7.38 3.11 5.73
N ILE A 141 8.17 2.05 5.91
CA ILE A 141 7.95 0.74 5.27
C ILE A 141 6.80 -0.03 5.93
N LYS A 142 6.70 0.02 7.28
CA LYS A 142 5.69 -0.72 8.05
C LYS A 142 4.24 -0.56 7.56
N PRO A 143 3.70 0.66 7.38
CA PRO A 143 2.30 0.85 7.01
C PRO A 143 1.99 0.45 5.56
N ILE A 144 2.94 0.62 4.63
CA ILE A 144 2.74 0.23 3.21
C ILE A 144 2.56 -1.27 3.11
N PHE A 145 3.51 -2.02 3.68
CA PHE A 145 3.57 -3.47 3.52
C PHE A 145 2.77 -4.23 4.57
N ASP A 146 2.16 -3.53 5.53
CA ASP A 146 1.39 -4.13 6.62
C ASP A 146 2.21 -5.23 7.31
N VAL A 147 3.43 -4.85 7.72
CA VAL A 147 4.46 -5.69 8.34
C VAL A 147 4.68 -5.27 9.79
N SER A 148 4.76 -6.23 10.70
CA SER A 148 5.01 -5.90 12.11
C SER A 148 6.48 -5.63 12.40
N ARG A 149 7.40 -6.22 11.61
CA ARG A 149 8.85 -6.09 11.82
C ARG A 149 9.59 -5.85 10.51
N VAL A 150 10.43 -4.80 10.54
CA VAL A 150 11.37 -4.45 9.48
C VAL A 150 12.74 -4.28 10.11
N ILE A 151 13.77 -4.79 9.46
CA ILE A 151 15.16 -4.61 9.85
C ILE A 151 15.88 -3.98 8.66
N VAL A 152 16.63 -2.91 8.93
CA VAL A 152 17.42 -2.21 7.93
C VAL A 152 18.87 -2.22 8.41
N GLU A 153 19.75 -2.77 7.58
CA GLU A 153 21.17 -2.92 7.89
C GLU A 153 22.03 -2.18 6.87
N ASN A 154 23.11 -1.55 7.34
CA ASN A 154 24.12 -0.98 6.46
C ASN A 154 24.95 -2.11 5.83
N ALA A 155 24.97 -2.16 4.50
CA ALA A 155 25.67 -3.18 3.72
C ALA A 155 27.03 -2.72 3.18
N GLY A 156 27.50 -1.56 3.62
CA GLY A 156 28.72 -0.90 3.14
C GLY A 156 28.56 -0.28 1.75
N ASN A 157 29.53 0.55 1.35
CA ASN A 157 29.58 1.21 0.04
C ASN A 157 28.27 1.95 -0.32
N ALA A 158 27.74 2.75 0.62
CA ALA A 158 26.47 3.46 0.47
C ALA A 158 25.32 2.55 0.02
N LYS A 159 25.19 1.36 0.62
CA LYS A 159 24.07 0.45 0.36
C LYS A 159 23.42 -0.03 1.63
N ILE A 160 22.11 -0.28 1.56
CA ILE A 160 21.33 -0.88 2.64
C ILE A 160 20.77 -2.25 2.25
N THR A 161 20.56 -3.10 3.25
CA THR A 161 19.79 -4.35 3.13
C THR A 161 18.54 -4.22 3.97
N VAL A 162 17.40 -4.60 3.41
CA VAL A 162 16.12 -4.54 4.11
C VAL A 162 15.58 -5.96 4.28
N TRP A 163 15.14 -6.30 5.49
CA TRP A 163 14.40 -7.50 5.77
C TRP A 163 13.00 -7.17 6.33
N MET A 164 11.99 -7.91 5.89
CA MET A 164 10.60 -7.75 6.34
C MET A 164 9.96 -9.10 6.68
N ASN A 165 9.06 -9.12 7.66
CA ASN A 165 8.42 -10.33 8.15
C ASN A 165 7.08 -10.65 7.49
N ARG A 166 6.96 -10.47 6.17
CA ARG A 166 5.77 -10.84 5.40
C ARG A 166 6.18 -11.43 4.08
N LEU A 167 5.61 -12.60 3.78
CA LEU A 167 5.67 -13.16 2.44
C LEU A 167 4.63 -12.45 1.57
N PRO A 168 5.00 -11.98 0.37
CA PRO A 168 4.07 -11.38 -0.56
C PRO A 168 2.95 -12.33 -0.95
N LYS A 169 1.73 -11.80 -1.06
CA LYS A 169 0.57 -12.53 -1.57
C LYS A 169 0.35 -12.21 -3.05
N PRO A 170 -0.13 -13.17 -3.86
CA PRO A 170 -0.50 -12.89 -5.24
C PRO A 170 -1.56 -11.79 -5.33
N GLY A 171 -1.42 -10.89 -6.31
CA GLY A 171 -2.32 -9.74 -6.54
C GLY A 171 -1.93 -8.45 -5.82
N GLU A 172 -0.94 -8.45 -4.92
CA GLU A 172 -0.49 -7.23 -4.23
C GLU A 172 0.46 -6.40 -5.13
N ALA A 173 -0.09 -5.44 -5.88
CA ALA A 173 0.67 -4.60 -6.82
C ALA A 173 1.89 -3.89 -6.20
N LEU A 174 1.83 -3.57 -4.90
CA LEU A 174 2.90 -2.88 -4.18
C LEU A 174 4.09 -3.80 -3.85
N LEU A 175 3.86 -5.10 -3.66
CA LEU A 175 4.91 -6.06 -3.33
C LEU A 175 5.58 -6.67 -4.58
N ASN A 176 5.04 -6.40 -5.76
CA ASN A 176 5.63 -6.81 -7.04
C ASN A 176 6.99 -6.13 -7.31
N ASP A 177 7.16 -4.90 -6.80
CA ASP A 177 8.42 -4.15 -6.89
C ASP A 177 8.69 -3.40 -5.57
N PRO A 178 9.15 -4.11 -4.51
CA PRO A 178 9.29 -3.51 -3.20
C PRO A 178 10.40 -2.43 -3.16
N GLU A 179 11.40 -2.52 -4.04
CA GLU A 179 12.50 -1.56 -4.12
C GLU A 179 12.00 -0.15 -4.45
N ARG A 180 10.93 -0.04 -5.24
CA ARG A 180 10.28 1.24 -5.58
C ARG A 180 9.75 1.99 -4.36
N TRP A 181 9.34 1.27 -3.32
CA TRP A 181 8.63 1.83 -2.17
C TRP A 181 9.50 1.94 -0.91
N ILE A 182 10.76 1.48 -0.97
CA ILE A 182 11.71 1.61 0.12
C ILE A 182 12.36 3.00 0.03
N PRO A 183 12.18 3.86 1.06
CA PRO A 183 12.82 5.16 1.06
C PRO A 183 14.33 4.98 1.26
N VAL A 184 15.12 5.61 0.38
CA VAL A 184 16.58 5.66 0.48
C VAL A 184 17.06 7.10 0.40
N ALA A 185 18.11 7.41 1.18
CA ALA A 185 18.78 8.69 1.08
C ALA A 185 19.47 8.84 -0.29
N ALA A 186 19.67 10.08 -0.73
CA ALA A 186 20.35 10.36 -1.98
C ALA A 186 21.76 9.73 -2.00
N GLY A 187 22.07 9.00 -3.07
CA GLY A 187 23.35 8.28 -3.21
C GLY A 187 23.43 6.94 -2.48
N VAL A 188 22.37 6.51 -1.77
CA VAL A 188 22.30 5.20 -1.11
C VAL A 188 21.50 4.22 -1.96
N GLY A 189 22.10 3.08 -2.29
CA GLY A 189 21.45 2.01 -3.04
C GLY A 189 20.83 0.92 -2.15
N ILE A 190 19.86 0.18 -2.69
CA ILE A 190 19.37 -1.05 -2.06
C ILE A 190 20.23 -2.20 -2.59
N LYS A 191 20.90 -2.94 -1.69
CA LYS A 191 21.67 -4.12 -2.08
C LYS A 191 20.76 -5.33 -2.26
N ARG A 192 19.76 -5.46 -1.38
CA ARG A 192 18.88 -6.62 -1.31
C ARG A 192 17.67 -6.36 -0.42
N VAL A 193 16.53 -6.88 -0.84
CA VAL A 193 15.31 -6.97 -0.03
C VAL A 193 15.05 -8.45 0.26
N THR A 194 14.86 -8.79 1.53
CA THR A 194 14.65 -10.17 1.97
C THR A 194 13.35 -10.27 2.77
N VAL A 195 12.62 -11.36 2.62
CA VAL A 195 11.36 -11.60 3.34
C VAL A 195 11.29 -12.97 3.98
N SER A 196 10.62 -13.08 5.10
CA SER A 196 10.29 -14.37 5.70
C SER A 196 8.93 -14.34 6.37
N GLY A 197 8.44 -15.50 6.79
CA GLY A 197 7.32 -15.57 7.72
C GLY A 197 7.70 -15.05 9.11
N GLU A 198 6.79 -15.23 10.07
CA GLU A 198 6.90 -14.70 11.44
C GLU A 198 8.08 -15.25 12.25
N LYS A 199 8.64 -16.40 11.84
CA LYS A 199 9.76 -17.08 12.51
C LYS A 199 11.00 -17.13 11.62
N PRO A 200 11.68 -16.00 11.37
CA PRO A 200 12.94 -15.99 10.60
C PRO A 200 14.00 -16.85 11.29
N PHE A 201 14.75 -17.61 10.49
CA PHE A 201 15.95 -18.30 10.92
C PHE A 201 17.09 -17.31 11.15
N GLY A 202 17.81 -17.46 12.26
CA GLY A 202 19.04 -16.72 12.53
C GLY A 202 19.46 -16.78 13.98
N PHE A 203 20.18 -15.76 14.44
CA PHE A 203 20.78 -15.77 15.77
C PHE A 203 19.90 -15.09 16.82
N LYS A 204 19.99 -15.57 18.05
CA LYS A 204 19.20 -15.06 19.20
C LYS A 204 19.43 -13.56 19.44
N SER A 205 20.64 -13.05 19.18
CA SER A 205 20.97 -11.62 19.30
C SER A 205 20.17 -10.72 18.35
N GLN A 206 19.69 -11.28 17.24
CA GLN A 206 18.82 -10.59 16.27
C GLN A 206 17.33 -10.80 16.59
N GLY A 207 16.99 -11.53 17.66
CA GLY A 207 15.62 -11.93 17.96
C GLY A 207 15.02 -12.87 16.91
N PHE A 208 15.86 -13.75 16.35
CA PHE A 208 15.50 -14.77 15.36
C PHE A 208 15.53 -16.18 15.97
N PHE A 209 15.03 -17.17 15.22
CA PHE A 209 14.87 -18.55 15.67
C PHE A 209 15.99 -19.45 15.13
N GLY A 210 16.42 -20.43 15.93
CA GLY A 210 17.45 -21.38 15.56
C GLY A 210 16.94 -22.55 14.70
N PHE A 211 17.80 -23.56 14.56
CA PHE A 211 17.49 -24.78 13.81
C PHE A 211 16.25 -25.50 14.36
N GLY A 212 15.48 -26.13 13.48
CA GLY A 212 14.26 -26.88 13.81
C GLY A 212 13.02 -26.02 14.07
N VAL A 213 13.15 -24.68 14.14
CA VAL A 213 12.02 -23.76 14.37
C VAL A 213 12.01 -22.60 13.36
N GLY A 214 13.18 -22.04 13.04
CA GLY A 214 13.30 -20.89 12.13
C GLY A 214 13.18 -21.28 10.65
N VAL A 215 12.59 -20.39 9.86
CA VAL A 215 12.45 -20.49 8.40
C VAL A 215 13.39 -19.48 7.74
N PHE A 216 14.16 -19.92 6.73
CA PHE A 216 15.09 -19.04 6.01
C PHE A 216 14.36 -17.88 5.33
N ALA A 217 15.06 -16.74 5.27
CA ALA A 217 14.58 -15.56 4.57
C ALA A 217 14.90 -15.65 3.07
N HIS A 218 13.95 -15.21 2.25
CA HIS A 218 13.96 -15.31 0.79
C HIS A 218 14.25 -13.95 0.18
N ASN A 219 15.08 -13.92 -0.86
CA ASN A 219 15.32 -12.68 -1.58
C ASN A 219 14.13 -12.34 -2.47
N ILE A 220 13.70 -11.09 -2.43
CA ILE A 220 12.84 -10.53 -3.47
C ILE A 220 13.78 -9.84 -4.47
N LYS A 221 13.74 -10.29 -5.72
CA LYS A 221 14.36 -9.58 -6.84
C LYS A 221 13.28 -9.19 -7.84
N SER A 222 13.19 -7.93 -8.22
CA SER A 222 12.48 -7.50 -9.41
C SER A 222 13.35 -7.81 -10.63
N GLY A 223 13.13 -8.98 -11.24
CA GLY A 223 13.74 -9.34 -12.53
C GLY A 223 12.88 -8.87 -13.71
N PRO A 224 13.42 -8.81 -14.96
CA PRO A 224 12.67 -8.48 -16.18
C PRO A 224 11.57 -9.49 -16.57
N GLY A 225 11.10 -10.30 -15.63
CA GLY A 225 10.16 -11.42 -15.81
C GLY A 225 8.98 -11.40 -14.84
N GLY A 226 8.77 -10.35 -14.06
CA GLY A 226 7.76 -10.35 -13.00
C GLY A 226 8.08 -11.33 -11.87
N GLY A 227 7.41 -11.18 -10.74
CA GLY A 227 7.69 -11.87 -9.48
C GLY A 227 7.61 -13.41 -9.53
N CYS A 228 8.65 -14.06 -10.05
CA CYS A 228 8.94 -15.46 -9.74
C CYS A 228 9.76 -15.51 -8.43
N PHE A 229 9.21 -16.18 -7.42
CA PHE A 229 9.94 -16.51 -6.20
C PHE A 229 10.89 -17.67 -6.48
N ALA A 230 12.18 -17.41 -6.56
CA ALA A 230 13.16 -18.48 -6.42
C ALA A 230 13.33 -18.77 -4.92
N VAL A 231 12.65 -19.80 -4.42
CA VAL A 231 13.01 -20.44 -3.14
C VAL A 231 14.28 -21.23 -3.38
N SER A 232 15.42 -20.55 -3.39
CA SER A 232 16.69 -21.24 -3.19
C SER A 232 16.92 -21.35 -1.68
N ASN A 233 16.63 -22.53 -1.12
CA ASN A 233 17.30 -22.94 0.11
C ASN A 233 18.77 -23.17 -0.26
N GLY A 234 19.59 -22.13 -0.16
CA GLY A 234 20.94 -22.14 -0.67
C GLY A 234 21.93 -21.62 0.34
N TYR A 235 22.28 -22.44 1.33
CA TYR A 235 23.67 -22.79 1.62
C TYR A 235 23.71 -24.20 2.21
N ALA A 236 24.36 -25.11 1.49
CA ALA A 236 24.63 -26.47 1.94
C ALA A 236 25.49 -26.42 3.21
N PRO A 237 25.08 -27.03 4.35
CA PRO A 237 26.07 -27.50 5.29
C PRO A 237 26.86 -28.60 4.58
N THR A 238 28.18 -28.43 4.46
CA THR A 238 29.13 -29.32 3.78
C THR A 238 29.24 -30.73 4.40
N TYR A 239 28.23 -31.23 5.11
CA TYR A 239 28.31 -32.47 5.90
C TYR A 239 27.09 -33.39 5.85
N PHE A 240 26.05 -33.13 5.06
CA PHE A 240 24.96 -34.10 4.90
C PHE A 240 24.50 -34.22 3.44
N ALA A 241 24.81 -35.37 2.84
CA ALA A 241 24.26 -35.82 1.58
C ALA A 241 22.80 -36.25 1.79
N GLY A 242 21.87 -35.32 1.57
CA GLY A 242 20.44 -35.61 1.46
C GLY A 242 19.90 -34.89 0.24
N GLU A 243 19.00 -35.51 -0.51
CA GLU A 243 18.35 -34.89 -1.66
C GLU A 243 17.54 -33.68 -1.21
N TYR A 244 18.04 -32.47 -1.47
CA TYR A 244 17.30 -31.23 -1.27
C TYR A 244 16.55 -30.89 -2.56
N THR A 245 15.24 -31.12 -2.56
CA THR A 245 14.35 -30.60 -3.59
C THR A 245 14.22 -29.08 -3.46
N ALA A 246 14.83 -28.34 -4.38
CA ALA A 246 14.56 -26.91 -4.53
C ALA A 246 13.14 -26.73 -5.11
N THR A 247 12.13 -26.59 -4.25
CA THR A 247 10.77 -26.25 -4.68
C THR A 247 10.66 -24.76 -4.94
N THR A 248 10.92 -24.35 -6.18
CA THR A 248 10.53 -23.03 -6.71
C THR A 248 9.00 -22.91 -6.62
N THR A 249 8.51 -22.22 -5.58
CA THR A 249 7.07 -22.04 -5.38
C THR A 249 6.71 -20.66 -5.89
N CYS A 250 6.15 -20.58 -7.09
CA CYS A 250 5.70 -19.31 -7.65
C CYS A 250 4.22 -19.13 -7.37
N TYR A 251 3.85 -17.98 -6.82
CA TYR A 251 2.46 -17.66 -6.57
C TYR A 251 1.84 -17.11 -7.85
N PRO A 252 0.86 -17.80 -8.45
CA PRO A 252 0.21 -17.36 -9.68
C PRO A 252 -0.67 -16.13 -9.41
N THR A 253 -0.73 -15.24 -10.40
CA THR A 253 -1.77 -14.21 -10.50
C THR A 253 -3.00 -14.85 -11.12
N SER A 254 -4.12 -14.92 -10.39
CA SER A 254 -5.44 -15.14 -10.97
C SER A 254 -5.94 -13.85 -11.62
#